data_AF-A0A0V0SHT8-F1
#
_entry.id   AF-A0A0V0SHT8-F1
#
_cell.length_a   1.000
_cell.length_b   1.000
_cell.length_c   1.000
_cell.angle_alpha   90.00
_cell.angle_beta   90.00
_cell.angle_gamma   90.00
#
_symmetry.space_group_name_H-M   'P 1'
#
loop_
_entity.id
_entity.type
_entity.pdbx_description
1 polymer ?
#
loop_
_entity_poly.entity_id
_entity_poly.type
_entity_poly.pdbx_seq_one_letter_code
_entity_poly.pdbx_strand_id
1 'polypeptide(L)'
;LLCKNEIENSAVCEVSVKYKTLPMMMKNVNREIVRRGLGQVIDYTDNEHIKALHMIPRYNRLVQNLLLSESYADKRGVGKWKRPKLVEAVSGYPSQIVDLKQNLKFMYKFRQPFGHPLFRGITRAHQRFINKTVLVKDNNVEEALKILNKKLSQEKLLEIYRRTRYYEKPYQQRNQYSYEICKAIYNEDMNRKIALISRKNRPDRWPGQY
;
A
#
# COMPACT_ATOMS: atom_id res chain seq x y z
N LEU A 1 -10.12 -16.31 -15.22
CA LEU A 1 -8.92 -17.15 -14.97
C LEU A 1 -9.26 -18.58 -15.34
N LEU A 2 -9.13 -18.92 -16.63
CA LEU A 2 -8.92 -20.28 -17.07
C LEU A 2 -7.94 -20.19 -18.24
N CYS A 3 -6.70 -20.61 -17.99
CA CYS A 3 -5.81 -20.98 -19.08
C CYS A 3 -6.40 -22.23 -19.72
N LYS A 4 -6.59 -22.18 -21.03
CA LYS A 4 -6.72 -23.36 -21.87
C LYS A 4 -5.49 -24.23 -21.59
N ASN A 5 -5.72 -25.42 -21.07
CA ASN A 5 -4.85 -26.59 -21.23
C ASN A 5 -5.79 -27.79 -21.11
N GLU A 6 -6.13 -28.34 -22.26
CA GLU A 6 -6.71 -29.67 -22.34
C GLU A 6 -5.67 -30.68 -21.85
N ILE A 7 -6.17 -31.79 -21.29
CA ILE A 7 -5.45 -33.01 -20.89
C ILE A 7 -4.89 -32.98 -19.45
N GLU A 8 -5.77 -33.29 -18.49
CA GLU A 8 -5.64 -34.43 -17.55
C GLU A 8 -6.88 -34.48 -16.64
N ASN A 9 -7.79 -35.42 -16.93
CA ASN A 9 -9.15 -35.55 -16.37
C ASN A 9 -9.24 -35.93 -14.88
N SER A 10 -8.21 -35.65 -14.07
CA SER A 10 -8.28 -35.76 -12.61
C SER A 10 -7.69 -34.55 -11.87
N ALA A 11 -6.91 -33.69 -12.55
CA ALA A 11 -6.12 -32.63 -11.92
C ALA A 11 -6.66 -31.21 -12.15
N VAL A 12 -7.54 -30.97 -13.13
CA VAL A 12 -7.94 -29.60 -13.54
C VAL A 12 -9.14 -29.02 -12.75
N CYS A 13 -9.49 -29.59 -11.59
CA CYS A 13 -10.48 -28.99 -10.68
C CYS A 13 -9.87 -28.48 -9.37
N GLU A 14 -8.55 -28.26 -9.31
CA GLU A 14 -7.94 -27.48 -8.24
C GLU A 14 -8.09 -25.98 -8.48
N VAL A 15 -9.32 -25.48 -8.37
CA VAL A 15 -9.54 -24.09 -7.97
C VAL A 15 -10.35 -24.08 -6.69
N SER A 16 -9.88 -24.81 -5.69
CA SER A 16 -10.27 -24.56 -4.30
C SER A 16 -9.07 -23.98 -3.57
N VAL A 17 -8.65 -22.78 -3.98
CA VAL A 17 -7.72 -22.00 -3.16
C VAL A 17 -8.45 -21.76 -1.84
N LYS A 18 -8.07 -22.49 -0.81
CA LYS A 18 -8.59 -22.36 0.54
C LYS A 18 -7.54 -21.65 1.36
N TYR A 19 -7.92 -20.60 2.08
CA TYR A 19 -7.01 -19.93 3.00
C TYR A 19 -7.52 -20.01 4.43
N LYS A 20 -6.58 -20.13 5.37
CA LYS A 20 -6.87 -20.14 6.81
C LYS A 20 -7.21 -18.72 7.25
N THR A 21 -8.43 -18.50 7.71
CA THR A 21 -8.81 -17.25 8.39
C THR A 21 -8.55 -17.32 9.88
N LEU A 22 -8.76 -18.50 10.46
CA LEU A 22 -8.56 -18.84 11.88
C LEU A 22 -7.95 -20.25 11.98
N PRO A 23 -7.36 -20.64 13.12
CA PRO A 23 -6.62 -21.90 13.27
C PRO A 23 -7.38 -23.19 12.86
N MET A 24 -8.72 -23.15 12.79
CA MET A 24 -9.55 -24.28 12.34
C MET A 24 -10.59 -23.93 11.26
N MET A 25 -10.57 -22.71 10.72
CA MET A 25 -11.59 -22.27 9.76
C MET A 25 -10.98 -22.02 8.38
N MET A 26 -11.35 -22.86 7.43
CA MET A 26 -10.94 -22.79 6.03
C MET A 26 -12.08 -22.20 5.21
N LYS A 27 -11.80 -21.13 4.46
CA LYS A 27 -12.77 -20.55 3.51
C LYS A 27 -12.31 -20.73 2.08
N ASN A 28 -13.26 -20.98 1.19
CA ASN A 28 -13.02 -21.08 -0.25
C ASN A 28 -12.97 -19.67 -0.87
N VAL A 29 -11.88 -19.37 -1.59
CA VAL A 29 -11.67 -18.08 -2.25
C VAL A 29 -12.75 -17.77 -3.28
N ASN A 30 -13.14 -18.74 -4.13
CA ASN A 30 -14.17 -18.53 -5.15
C ASN A 30 -15.51 -18.15 -4.52
N ARG A 31 -15.85 -18.77 -3.39
CA ARG A 31 -17.07 -18.44 -2.64
C ARG A 31 -17.02 -17.02 -2.09
N GLU A 32 -15.87 -16.58 -1.62
CA GLU A 32 -15.73 -15.20 -1.13
C GLU A 32 -15.79 -14.15 -2.23
N ILE A 33 -15.21 -14.43 -3.40
CA ILE A 33 -15.28 -13.56 -4.58
C ILE A 33 -16.74 -13.33 -4.95
N VAL A 34 -17.53 -14.40 -5.07
CA VAL A 34 -18.98 -14.31 -5.37
C VAL A 34 -19.74 -13.59 -4.25
N ARG A 35 -19.51 -13.94 -2.97
CA ARG A 35 -20.20 -13.28 -1.83
C ARG A 35 -19.90 -11.79 -1.71
N ARG A 36 -18.73 -11.35 -2.16
CA ARG A 36 -18.33 -9.94 -2.18
C ARG A 36 -18.79 -9.21 -3.46
N GLY A 37 -19.43 -9.92 -4.40
CA GLY A 37 -19.88 -9.36 -5.68
C GLY A 37 -18.75 -9.10 -6.68
N LEU A 38 -17.60 -9.78 -6.55
CA LEU A 38 -16.40 -9.56 -7.36
C LEU A 38 -16.29 -10.53 -8.57
N GLY A 39 -17.22 -11.47 -8.72
CA GLY A 39 -17.24 -12.43 -9.82
C GLY A 39 -18.62 -13.09 -9.95
N GLN A 40 -18.96 -13.45 -11.18
CA GLN A 40 -20.22 -14.11 -11.55
C GLN A 40 -19.99 -15.60 -11.78
N VAL A 41 -20.99 -16.42 -11.48
CA VAL A 41 -20.98 -17.82 -11.90
C VAL A 41 -21.22 -17.88 -13.42
N ILE A 42 -20.64 -18.88 -14.10
CA ILE A 42 -20.84 -19.07 -15.54
C ILE A 42 -22.31 -19.42 -15.77
N ASP A 43 -22.96 -18.73 -16.71
CA ASP A 43 -24.36 -18.97 -17.05
C ASP A 43 -24.55 -20.34 -17.75
N TYR A 44 -25.75 -20.90 -17.63
CA TYR A 44 -26.14 -22.18 -18.24
C TYR A 44 -26.26 -22.15 -19.77
N THR A 45 -25.87 -21.04 -20.41
CA THR A 45 -25.90 -20.88 -21.86
C THR A 45 -24.71 -21.52 -22.56
N ASP A 46 -23.61 -21.76 -21.82
CA ASP A 46 -22.39 -22.32 -22.38
C ASP A 46 -22.45 -23.86 -22.44
N ASN A 47 -22.43 -24.40 -23.67
CA ASN A 47 -22.52 -25.84 -23.92
C ASN A 47 -21.31 -26.61 -23.36
N GLU A 48 -20.13 -25.98 -23.30
CA GLU A 48 -18.93 -26.58 -22.70
C GLU A 48 -19.07 -26.71 -21.18
N HIS A 49 -19.64 -25.68 -20.55
CA HIS A 49 -19.93 -25.65 -19.12
C HIS A 49 -20.94 -26.73 -18.73
N ILE A 50 -22.02 -26.89 -19.50
CA ILE A 50 -23.03 -27.95 -19.29
C ILE A 50 -22.38 -29.33 -19.38
N LYS A 51 -21.57 -29.58 -20.41
CA LYS A 51 -20.83 -30.86 -20.55
C LYS A 51 -19.92 -31.11 -19.34
N ALA A 52 -19.21 -30.09 -18.86
CA ALA A 52 -18.35 -30.20 -17.67
C ALA A 52 -19.14 -30.45 -16.37
N LEU A 53 -20.33 -29.85 -16.22
CA LEU A 53 -21.24 -30.08 -15.08
C LEU A 53 -21.73 -31.53 -15.00
N HIS A 54 -22.06 -32.12 -16.16
CA HIS A 54 -22.47 -33.52 -16.23
C HIS A 54 -21.30 -34.48 -16.06
N MET A 55 -20.13 -34.14 -16.61
CA MET A 55 -18.94 -34.98 -16.58
C MET A 55 -18.28 -35.03 -15.19
N ILE A 56 -18.33 -33.94 -14.40
CA ILE A 56 -17.58 -33.81 -13.14
C ILE A 56 -18.53 -33.48 -11.96
N PRO A 57 -18.87 -34.47 -11.10
CA PRO A 57 -19.78 -34.24 -9.96
C PRO A 57 -19.27 -33.22 -8.93
N ARG A 58 -17.94 -33.12 -8.74
CA ARG A 58 -17.33 -32.15 -7.81
C ARG A 58 -17.49 -30.70 -8.31
N TYR A 59 -17.38 -30.51 -9.62
CA TYR A 59 -17.58 -29.22 -10.26
C TYR A 59 -19.03 -28.77 -10.13
N ASN A 60 -19.98 -29.68 -10.37
CA ASN A 60 -21.40 -29.43 -10.17
C ASN A 60 -21.73 -28.99 -8.73
N ARG A 61 -21.24 -29.73 -7.72
CA ARG A 61 -21.41 -29.35 -6.29
C ARG A 61 -20.81 -27.97 -5.97
N LEU A 62 -19.67 -27.62 -6.58
CA LEU A 62 -19.08 -26.29 -6.39
C LEU A 62 -19.97 -25.20 -6.99
N VAL A 63 -20.43 -25.37 -8.22
CA VAL A 63 -21.29 -24.41 -8.94
C VAL A 63 -22.60 -24.18 -8.17
N GLN A 64 -23.25 -25.24 -7.67
CA GLN A 64 -24.44 -25.12 -6.80
C GLN A 64 -24.18 -24.25 -5.55
N ASN A 65 -23.04 -24.44 -4.89
CA ASN A 65 -22.67 -23.66 -3.70
C ASN A 65 -22.37 -22.18 -4.04
N LEU A 66 -21.87 -21.91 -5.24
CA LEU A 66 -21.60 -20.56 -5.74
C LEU A 66 -22.92 -19.86 -6.11
N LEU A 67 -23.84 -20.52 -6.81
CA LEU A 67 -25.18 -20.01 -7.13
C LEU A 67 -25.97 -19.65 -5.86
N LEU A 68 -25.91 -20.51 -4.84
CA LEU A 68 -26.48 -20.17 -3.52
C LEU A 68 -25.84 -18.90 -2.95
N SER A 69 -24.52 -18.78 -3.04
CA SER A 69 -23.79 -17.62 -2.52
C SER A 69 -24.08 -16.33 -3.30
N GLU A 70 -24.35 -16.43 -4.60
CA GLU A 70 -24.78 -15.34 -5.47
C GLU A 70 -26.18 -14.84 -5.09
N SER A 71 -27.15 -15.74 -4.88
CA SER A 71 -28.49 -15.38 -4.40
C SER A 71 -28.46 -14.64 -3.04
N TYR A 72 -27.49 -14.95 -2.18
CA TYR A 72 -27.27 -14.24 -0.92
C TYR A 72 -26.66 -12.84 -1.13
N ALA A 73 -25.83 -12.66 -2.15
CA ALA A 73 -25.25 -11.35 -2.49
C ALA A 73 -26.30 -10.42 -3.12
N ASP A 74 -27.18 -10.97 -3.95
CA ASP A 74 -28.32 -10.25 -4.54
C ASP A 74 -29.27 -9.73 -3.46
N LYS A 75 -29.64 -10.59 -2.49
CA LYS A 75 -30.45 -10.19 -1.33
C LYS A 75 -29.83 -9.08 -0.48
N ARG A 76 -28.50 -8.94 -0.50
CA ARG A 76 -27.76 -7.88 0.21
C ARG A 76 -27.60 -6.60 -0.62
N GLY A 77 -28.10 -6.57 -1.86
CA GLY A 77 -27.98 -5.42 -2.76
C GLY A 77 -26.56 -5.21 -3.31
N VAL A 78 -25.68 -6.22 -3.22
CA VAL A 78 -24.31 -6.15 -3.76
C VAL A 78 -24.24 -6.66 -5.21
N GLY A 79 -25.27 -7.37 -5.67
CA GLY A 79 -25.34 -8.03 -6.97
C GLY A 79 -26.02 -7.19 -8.04
N LYS A 80 -25.22 -6.52 -8.86
CA LYS A 80 -25.42 -6.15 -10.28
C LYS A 80 -24.44 -5.04 -10.63
N TRP A 81 -23.24 -5.42 -11.05
CA TRP A 81 -22.38 -4.51 -11.81
C TRP A 81 -21.84 -5.23 -13.04
N LYS A 82 -22.38 -4.88 -14.21
CA LYS A 82 -21.59 -4.85 -15.44
C LYS A 82 -20.56 -3.74 -15.26
N ARG A 83 -19.37 -4.05 -14.71
CA ARG A 83 -18.21 -3.17 -14.94
C ARG A 83 -17.58 -3.56 -16.27
N PRO A 84 -17.16 -2.60 -17.12
CA PRO A 84 -16.39 -2.92 -18.31
C PRO A 84 -15.15 -3.75 -17.92
N LYS A 85 -14.81 -4.71 -18.78
CA LYS A 85 -13.83 -5.78 -18.54
C LYS A 85 -12.49 -5.23 -18.01
N LEU A 86 -12.16 -5.53 -16.76
CA LEU A 86 -10.86 -5.27 -16.11
C LEU A 86 -9.69 -6.13 -16.65
N VAL A 87 -9.92 -6.92 -17.70
CA VAL A 87 -8.94 -7.88 -18.24
C VAL A 87 -7.68 -7.18 -18.79
N GLU A 88 -7.75 -5.89 -19.08
CA GLU A 88 -6.58 -5.08 -19.50
C GLU A 88 -5.78 -4.47 -18.34
N ALA A 89 -6.32 -4.40 -17.11
CA ALA A 89 -5.66 -3.72 -15.99
C ALA A 89 -4.79 -4.64 -15.11
N VAL A 90 -4.94 -5.97 -15.23
CA VAL A 90 -4.37 -6.94 -14.29
C VAL A 90 -3.27 -7.83 -14.90
N SER A 91 -3.05 -7.80 -16.22
CA SER A 91 -2.00 -8.61 -16.87
C SER A 91 -0.58 -8.03 -16.79
N GLY A 92 -0.36 -6.86 -16.14
CA GLY A 92 0.91 -6.13 -16.18
C GLY A 92 1.86 -6.29 -14.98
N TYR A 93 1.72 -7.28 -14.10
CA TYR A 93 2.66 -7.46 -12.98
C TYR A 93 3.63 -8.63 -13.24
N PRO A 94 4.93 -8.38 -13.44
CA PRO A 94 5.91 -9.45 -13.63
C PRO A 94 6.11 -10.27 -12.36
N SER A 95 6.41 -11.56 -12.56
CA SER A 95 6.59 -12.65 -11.60
C SER A 95 7.66 -12.43 -10.50
N GLN A 96 8.34 -11.29 -10.49
CA GLN A 96 9.43 -10.95 -9.57
C GLN A 96 8.95 -10.61 -8.14
N ILE A 97 7.65 -10.38 -7.93
CA ILE A 97 7.08 -10.05 -6.61
C ILE A 97 6.95 -11.28 -5.69
N VAL A 98 6.98 -12.49 -6.25
CA VAL A 98 6.82 -13.73 -5.46
C VAL A 98 8.08 -14.08 -4.65
N ASP A 99 9.26 -13.62 -5.08
CA ASP A 99 10.54 -13.95 -4.42
C ASP A 99 10.91 -13.05 -3.23
N LEU A 100 10.23 -11.92 -3.04
CA LEU A 100 10.50 -10.99 -1.93
C LEU A 100 9.72 -11.32 -0.63
N LYS A 101 9.45 -12.61 -0.38
CA LYS A 101 8.74 -13.07 0.84
C LYS A 101 9.63 -13.67 1.92
N GLN A 102 10.91 -13.93 1.66
CA GLN A 102 11.77 -14.63 2.62
C GLN A 102 12.52 -13.69 3.59
N ASN A 103 12.72 -12.41 3.24
CA ASN A 103 13.58 -11.50 4.02
C ASN A 103 12.87 -10.51 4.98
N LEU A 104 11.56 -10.67 5.23
CA LEU A 104 10.78 -9.70 6.03
C LEU A 104 10.45 -10.17 7.47
N LYS A 105 11.36 -10.88 8.14
CA LYS A 105 11.21 -11.16 9.59
C LYS A 105 11.76 -10.08 10.52
N PHE A 106 12.52 -9.10 10.01
CA PHE A 106 13.25 -8.16 10.88
C PHE A 106 12.73 -6.71 10.95
N MET A 107 11.71 -6.31 10.17
CA MET A 107 11.38 -4.88 10.02
C MET A 107 10.04 -4.42 10.63
N TYR A 108 9.47 -5.17 11.58
CA TYR A 108 8.18 -4.81 12.20
C TYR A 108 8.22 -4.91 13.72
N LYS A 109 9.02 -4.04 14.35
CA LYS A 109 8.91 -3.74 15.79
C LYS A 109 9.11 -2.25 16.08
N PHE A 110 8.52 -1.38 15.26
CA PHE A 110 8.33 0.01 15.67
C PHE A 110 7.13 0.07 16.63
N ARG A 111 7.38 -0.07 17.94
CA ARG A 111 6.42 0.40 18.95
C ARG A 111 6.44 1.92 18.88
N GLN A 112 5.28 2.54 18.66
CA GLN A 112 5.12 3.97 18.93
C GLN A 112 5.42 4.23 20.43
N PRO A 113 5.90 5.43 20.79
CA PRO A 113 6.39 5.73 22.14
C PRO A 113 5.35 5.56 23.25
N PHE A 114 4.05 5.51 22.92
CA PHE A 114 2.96 5.39 23.89
C PHE A 114 2.25 4.04 23.85
N GLY A 115 3.00 2.94 23.94
CA GLY A 115 2.60 1.69 24.62
C GLY A 115 1.30 0.96 24.24
N HIS A 116 0.47 1.45 23.32
CA HIS A 116 -0.78 0.82 22.94
C HIS A 116 -0.54 -0.17 21.80
N PRO A 117 -1.03 -1.41 21.90
CA PRO A 117 -1.03 -2.32 20.77
C PRO A 117 -1.90 -1.69 19.67
N LEU A 118 -1.25 -1.27 18.58
CA LEU A 118 -1.95 -0.89 17.36
C LEU A 118 -2.91 -2.03 16.99
N PHE A 119 -4.19 -1.71 16.80
CA PHE A 119 -5.24 -2.68 16.45
C PHE A 119 -4.74 -3.69 15.40
N ARG A 120 -5.04 -4.97 15.63
CA ARG A 120 -4.69 -6.06 14.70
C ARG A 120 -5.19 -5.71 13.29
N GLY A 121 -4.27 -5.51 12.35
CA GLY A 121 -4.59 -5.24 10.94
C GLY A 121 -4.14 -3.89 10.37
N ILE A 122 -3.63 -2.95 11.19
CA ILE A 122 -3.14 -1.65 10.69
C ILE A 122 -2.02 -1.81 9.65
N THR A 123 -1.17 -2.83 9.78
CA THR A 123 -0.10 -3.14 8.81
C THR A 123 -0.60 -3.57 7.43
N ARG A 124 -1.91 -3.81 7.28
CA ARG A 124 -2.60 -4.08 6.00
C ARG A 124 -3.56 -2.96 5.58
N ALA A 125 -3.75 -1.92 6.40
CA ALA A 125 -4.67 -0.82 6.09
C ALA A 125 -4.15 0.09 4.96
N HIS A 126 -2.82 0.22 4.85
CA HIS A 126 -2.17 1.00 3.80
C HIS A 126 -1.45 0.10 2.80
N GLN A 127 -1.55 0.46 1.53
CA GLN A 127 -0.86 -0.24 0.45
C GLN A 127 0.65 -0.09 0.59
N ARG A 128 1.37 -1.20 0.46
CA ARG A 128 2.82 -1.24 0.61
C ARG A 128 3.50 -0.55 -0.56
N PHE A 129 4.70 -0.02 -0.32
CA PHE A 129 5.58 0.60 -1.32
C PHE A 129 5.03 1.86 -2.03
N ILE A 130 3.94 2.43 -1.52
CA ILE A 130 3.45 3.74 -1.98
C ILE A 130 4.16 4.88 -1.22
N ASN A 131 4.25 4.76 0.10
CA ASN A 131 4.76 5.83 0.95
C ASN A 131 6.27 5.70 1.14
N LYS A 132 7.00 6.84 1.04
CA LYS A 132 8.44 6.96 1.33
C LYS A 132 9.32 5.98 0.54
N THR A 133 8.91 5.66 -0.69
CA THR A 133 9.66 4.86 -1.66
C THR A 133 10.19 5.76 -2.77
N VAL A 134 11.34 5.40 -3.33
CA VAL A 134 11.96 6.08 -4.47
C VAL A 134 12.40 5.03 -5.47
N LEU A 135 12.10 5.25 -6.75
CA LEU A 135 12.57 4.39 -7.84
C LEU A 135 14.00 4.78 -8.21
N VAL A 136 14.84 3.77 -8.44
CA VAL A 136 16.24 3.95 -8.85
C VAL A 136 16.29 4.03 -10.37
N LYS A 137 16.91 5.09 -10.90
CA LYS A 137 17.14 5.28 -12.33
C LYS A 137 18.58 4.90 -12.66
N ASP A 138 18.80 4.24 -13.80
CA ASP A 138 20.13 3.95 -14.36
C ASP A 138 21.09 3.25 -13.37
N ASN A 139 20.54 2.41 -12.47
CA ASN A 139 21.26 1.76 -11.38
C ASN A 139 22.01 2.71 -10.42
N ASN A 140 21.68 4.01 -10.41
CA ASN A 140 22.29 5.01 -9.53
C ASN A 140 21.60 5.05 -8.17
N VAL A 141 22.00 4.15 -7.28
CA VAL A 141 21.42 4.00 -5.93
C VAL A 141 21.74 5.20 -5.04
N GLU A 142 22.91 5.81 -5.18
CA GLU A 142 23.34 6.92 -4.32
C GLU A 142 22.46 8.16 -4.51
N GLU A 143 22.14 8.50 -5.76
CA GLU A 143 21.26 9.62 -6.07
C GLU A 143 19.85 9.38 -5.52
N ALA A 144 19.31 8.18 -5.71
CA ALA A 144 18.01 7.79 -5.16
C ALA A 144 17.98 7.92 -3.63
N LEU A 145 19.04 7.50 -2.94
CA LEU A 145 19.17 7.64 -1.48
C LEU A 145 19.30 9.11 -1.04
N LYS A 146 20.02 9.95 -1.77
CA LYS A 146 20.10 11.40 -1.51
C LYS A 146 18.72 12.05 -1.64
N ILE A 147 17.97 11.70 -2.70
CA ILE A 147 16.60 12.19 -2.91
C ILE A 147 15.70 11.74 -1.77
N LEU A 148 15.76 10.47 -1.38
CA LEU A 148 14.99 9.93 -0.26
C LEU A 148 15.31 10.68 1.04
N ASN A 149 16.59 10.85 1.38
CA ASN A 149 17.01 11.57 2.58
C ASN A 149 16.57 13.05 2.57
N LYS A 150 16.60 13.70 1.40
CA LYS A 150 16.09 15.07 1.22
C LYS A 150 14.59 15.13 1.50
N LYS A 151 13.80 14.22 0.94
CA LYS A 151 12.34 14.14 1.20
C LYS A 151 12.03 13.87 2.67
N LEU A 152 12.74 12.94 3.30
CA LEU A 152 12.60 12.64 4.73
C LEU A 152 12.97 13.83 5.62
N SER A 153 13.97 14.61 5.21
CA SER A 153 14.38 15.84 5.92
C SER A 153 13.35 16.96 5.77
N GLN A 154 12.76 17.12 4.58
CA GLN A 154 11.67 18.09 4.33
C GLN A 154 10.45 17.81 5.22
N GLU A 155 10.10 16.54 5.41
CA GLU A 155 9.02 16.11 6.31
C GLU A 155 9.41 16.12 7.80
N LYS A 156 10.66 16.47 8.15
CA LYS A 156 11.23 16.40 9.51
C LYS A 156 11.11 15.02 10.16
N LEU A 157 11.00 13.93 9.38
CA LEU A 157 10.78 12.59 9.93
C LEU A 157 11.96 12.12 10.78
N LEU A 158 13.19 12.41 10.33
CA LEU A 158 14.41 12.05 11.05
C LEU A 158 14.52 12.79 12.38
N GLU A 159 14.04 14.03 12.42
CA GLU A 159 14.00 14.85 13.63
C GLU A 159 12.97 14.32 14.62
N ILE A 160 11.75 14.02 14.16
CA ILE A 160 10.71 13.38 14.98
C ILE A 160 11.25 12.07 15.56
N TYR A 161 11.88 11.22 14.74
CA TYR A 161 12.45 9.96 15.20
C TYR A 161 13.49 10.17 16.32
N ARG A 162 14.42 11.11 16.15
CA ARG A 162 15.43 11.44 17.18
C ARG A 162 14.80 11.96 18.47
N ARG A 163 13.79 12.83 18.38
CA ARG A 163 13.08 13.38 19.55
C ARG A 163 12.30 12.32 20.30
N THR A 164 11.56 11.47 19.59
CA THR A 164 10.72 10.41 20.19
C THR A 164 11.51 9.22 20.75
N ARG A 165 12.84 9.22 20.64
CA ARG A 165 13.69 8.15 21.20
C ARG A 165 13.54 8.06 22.72
N TYR A 166 13.38 9.20 23.38
CA TYR A 166 13.17 9.32 24.82
C TYR A 166 11.91 10.13 25.09
N TYR A 167 11.31 9.91 26.26
CA TYR A 167 10.17 10.72 26.68
C TYR A 167 10.62 12.15 27.00
N GLU A 168 9.93 13.12 26.40
CA GLU A 168 10.08 14.53 26.68
C GLU A 168 8.87 15.01 27.51
N LYS A 169 9.12 15.74 28.59
CA LYS A 169 8.02 16.25 29.42
C LYS A 169 7.23 17.33 28.64
N PRO A 170 5.90 17.46 28.82
CA PRO A 170 5.09 18.40 28.05
C PRO A 170 5.56 19.86 28.09
N TYR A 171 6.12 20.32 29.22
CA TYR A 171 6.64 21.68 29.31
C TYR A 171 7.94 21.89 28.53
N GLN A 172 8.79 20.86 28.43
CA GLN A 172 10.02 20.90 27.63
C GLN A 172 9.68 21.00 26.15
N GLN A 173 8.73 20.16 25.71
CA GLN A 173 8.24 20.16 24.33
C GLN A 173 7.63 21.52 23.94
N ARG A 174 6.83 22.13 24.83
CA ARG A 174 6.27 23.48 24.62
C ARG A 174 7.34 24.56 24.54
N ASN A 175 8.34 24.52 25.43
CA ASN A 175 9.42 25.49 25.44
C ASN A 175 10.28 25.37 24.17
N GLN A 176 10.58 24.14 23.74
CA GLN A 176 11.31 23.88 22.51
C GLN A 176 10.54 24.38 21.28
N TYR A 177 9.24 24.09 21.20
CA TYR A 177 8.40 24.58 20.10
C TYR A 177 8.37 26.11 20.02
N SER A 178 8.23 26.78 21.17
CA SER A 178 8.30 28.24 21.25
C SER A 178 9.66 28.77 20.76
N TYR A 179 10.76 28.17 21.22
CA TYR A 179 12.11 28.52 20.77
C TYR A 179 12.29 28.34 19.25
N GLU A 180 11.80 27.23 18.69
CA GLU A 180 11.88 26.95 17.25
C GLU A 180 11.10 27.96 16.41
N ILE A 181 9.92 28.38 16.87
CA ILE A 181 9.14 29.43 16.23
C ILE A 181 9.92 30.76 16.27
N CYS A 182 10.36 31.19 17.45
CA CYS A 182 11.09 32.45 17.60
C CYS A 182 12.36 32.47 16.74
N LYS A 183 13.09 31.35 16.71
CA LYS A 183 14.28 31.18 15.87
C LYS A 183 13.93 31.24 14.38
N ALA A 184 12.83 30.63 13.96
CA ALA A 184 12.38 30.68 12.56
C ALA A 184 12.03 32.11 12.14
N ILE A 185 11.25 32.83 12.95
CA ILE A 185 10.88 34.24 12.70
C ILE A 185 12.15 35.11 12.60
N TYR A 186 13.06 34.98 13.57
CA TYR A 186 14.31 35.74 13.57
C TYR A 186 15.16 35.47 12.32
N ASN A 187 15.33 34.20 11.96
CA ASN A 187 16.10 33.82 10.77
C ASN A 187 15.45 34.35 9.49
N GLU A 188 14.12 34.28 9.39
CA GLU A 188 13.37 34.79 8.26
C GLU A 188 13.56 36.31 8.11
N ASP A 189 13.43 37.07 9.20
CA ASP A 189 13.62 38.52 9.21
C ASP A 189 15.07 38.94 8.97
N MET A 190 16.04 38.20 9.52
CA MET A 190 17.45 38.44 9.22
C MET A 190 17.75 38.19 7.75
N ASN A 191 17.22 37.11 7.16
CA ASN A 191 17.38 36.84 5.74
C ASN A 191 16.76 37.95 4.88
N ARG A 192 15.59 38.48 5.24
CA ARG A 192 14.98 39.66 4.58
C ARG A 192 15.88 40.90 4.69
N LYS A 193 16.41 41.18 5.87
CA LYS A 193 17.33 42.31 6.11
C LYS A 193 18.61 42.18 5.31
N ILE A 194 19.21 40.99 5.28
CA ILE A 194 20.40 40.69 4.48
C ILE A 194 20.10 40.91 2.99
N ALA A 195 18.99 40.38 2.48
CA ALA A 195 18.60 40.58 1.08
C ALA A 195 18.41 42.05 0.72
N LEU A 196 17.87 42.86 1.65
CA LEU A 196 17.71 44.30 1.48
C LEU A 196 19.06 45.03 1.47
N ILE A 197 19.93 44.76 2.44
CA ILE A 197 21.25 45.40 2.58
C ILE A 197 22.18 44.98 1.43
N SER A 198 22.11 43.72 1.01
CA SER A 198 22.93 43.15 -0.08
C SER A 198 22.78 43.95 -1.39
N ARG A 199 21.62 44.56 -1.64
CA ARG A 199 21.43 45.48 -2.78
C ARG A 199 22.38 46.69 -2.77
N LYS A 200 22.86 47.09 -1.60
CA LYS A 200 23.81 48.20 -1.41
C LYS A 200 25.26 47.72 -1.28
N ASN A 201 25.53 46.42 -1.36
CA ASN A 201 26.88 45.85 -1.34
C ASN A 201 27.59 46.06 -2.70
N ARG A 202 27.78 47.33 -3.06
CA ARG A 202 28.53 47.79 -4.23
C ARG A 202 29.80 48.50 -3.74
N PRO A 203 30.88 48.57 -4.55
CA PRO A 203 32.04 49.36 -4.19
C PRO A 203 31.63 50.80 -3.89
N ASP A 204 32.36 51.42 -2.96
CA ASP A 204 32.10 52.80 -2.59
C ASP A 204 32.15 53.70 -3.83
N ARG A 205 31.19 54.62 -3.93
CA ARG A 205 31.10 55.55 -5.05
C ARG A 205 32.19 56.63 -4.93
N TRP A 206 32.66 56.93 -3.72
CA TRP A 206 33.58 58.02 -3.46
C TRP A 206 34.83 57.56 -2.70
N PRO A 207 35.70 56.77 -3.34
CA PRO A 207 36.95 56.37 -2.73
C PRO A 207 37.81 57.60 -2.40
N GLY A 208 38.35 57.69 -1.18
CA GLY A 208 39.27 58.76 -0.78
C GLY A 208 38.69 59.93 0.02
N GLN A 209 37.45 59.85 0.53
CA GLN A 209 36.82 60.93 1.32
C GLN A 209 37.15 60.95 2.83
N TYR A 210 38.26 60.32 3.22
CA TYR A 210 38.73 60.27 4.62
C TYR A 210 39.72 61.39 4.91
#